data_AF-A0A3D2JWQ9-F1
#
_entry.id   AF-A0A3D2JWQ9-F1
#
_cell.length_a   1.000
_cell.length_b   1.000
_cell.length_c   1.000
_cell.angle_alpha   90.00
_cell.angle_beta   90.00
_cell.angle_gamma   90.00
#
_symmetry.space_group_name_H-M   'P 1'
#
loop_
_entity.id
_entity.type
_entity.pdbx_description
1 polymer ?
#
loop_
_entity_poly.entity_id
_entity_poly.type
_entity_poly.pdbx_seq_one_letter_code
_entity_poly.pdbx_strand_id
1 'polypeptide(L)'
;QAGFTAYSEGWGLYTELLSKEMGAYQDPYSDFGRLVGEMWRAVRLVVDTGIHAMGWTEQQAVDYFANNVSTPLPSIVSEIRRYTVLPGQATSYKIGMLK
;
A
#
# COMPACT_ATOMS: atom_id res chain seq x y z
N GLN A 1 -20.59 -13.00 -3.30
CA GLN A 1 -20.15 -12.22 -2.12
C GLN A 1 -19.99 -10.78 -2.59
N ALA A 2 -20.71 -9.82 -2.01
CA ALA A 2 -20.50 -8.41 -2.35
C ALA A 2 -19.09 -8.01 -1.87
N GLY A 3 -18.15 -7.90 -2.81
CA GLY A 3 -16.73 -7.70 -2.54
C GLY A 3 -16.44 -6.26 -2.15
N PHE A 4 -16.57 -5.94 -0.87
CA PHE A 4 -16.18 -4.63 -0.34
C PHE A 4 -14.68 -4.62 -0.08
N THR A 5 -13.88 -4.35 -1.11
CA THR A 5 -12.41 -4.35 -1.07
C THR A 5 -11.85 -3.50 0.06
N ALA A 6 -12.43 -2.31 0.31
CA ALA A 6 -12.00 -1.45 1.41
C ALA A 6 -12.21 -2.08 2.80
N TYR A 7 -13.30 -2.82 3.00
CA TYR A 7 -13.56 -3.51 4.26
C TYR A 7 -12.58 -4.68 4.46
N SER A 8 -12.44 -5.54 3.46
CA SER A 8 -11.60 -6.74 3.57
C SER A 8 -10.10 -6.41 3.69
N GLU A 9 -9.61 -5.49 2.85
CA GLU A 9 -8.19 -5.10 2.86
C GLU A 9 -7.86 -4.17 4.02
N GLY A 10 -8.80 -3.29 4.40
CA GLY A 10 -8.68 -2.45 5.58
C GLY A 10 -8.62 -3.24 6.88
N TRP A 11 -9.48 -4.25 7.02
CA TRP A 11 -9.44 -5.18 8.14
C TRP A 11 -8.10 -5.90 8.23
N GLY A 12 -7.57 -6.42 7.11
CA GLY A 12 -6.26 -7.07 7.08
C GLY A 12 -5.15 -6.17 7.65
N LEU A 13 -5.06 -4.94 7.15
CA LEU A 13 -4.09 -3.95 7.66
C LEU A 13 -4.31 -3.58 9.14
N TYR A 14 -5.56 -3.44 9.58
CA TYR A 14 -5.87 -3.19 10.98
C TYR A 14 -5.40 -4.34 11.88
N THR A 15 -5.58 -5.60 11.45
CA THR A 15 -5.12 -6.76 12.22
C THR A 15 -3.60 -6.84 12.34
N GLU A 16 -2.84 -6.33 11.36
CA GLU A 16 -1.38 -6.20 11.46
C GLU A 16 -0.99 -5.23 12.59
N LEU A 17 -1.72 -4.11 12.74
CA LEU A 17 -1.52 -3.17 13.85
C LEU A 17 -1.95 -3.77 15.20
N LEU A 18 -3.14 -4.38 15.25
CA LEU A 18 -3.65 -5.03 16.46
C LEU A 18 -2.69 -6.12 16.96
N SER A 19 -2.11 -6.91 16.06
CA SER A 19 -1.11 -7.92 16.40
C SER A 19 0.12 -7.31 17.08
N LYS A 20 0.52 -6.09 16.70
CA LYS A 20 1.56 -5.34 17.41
C LYS A 20 1.13 -4.93 18.81
N GLU A 21 -0.06 -4.38 18.95
CA GLU A 21 -0.60 -3.98 20.25
C GLU A 21 -0.77 -5.16 21.21
N MET A 22 -1.07 -6.35 20.68
CA MET A 22 -1.14 -7.61 21.42
C MET A 22 0.23 -8.24 21.71
N GLY A 23 1.32 -7.65 21.23
CA GLY A 23 2.68 -8.09 21.53
C GLY A 23 3.26 -9.16 20.60
N ALA A 24 2.76 -9.33 19.37
CA ALA A 24 3.30 -10.31 18.42
C ALA A 24 4.69 -9.94 17.86
N TYR A 25 5.02 -8.65 17.77
CA TYR A 25 6.29 -8.17 17.17
C TYR A 25 7.28 -7.72 18.26
N GLN A 26 7.75 -8.67 19.08
CA GLN A 26 8.73 -8.38 20.14
C GLN A 26 10.14 -8.13 19.61
N ASP A 27 10.47 -8.75 18.47
CA ASP A 27 11.75 -8.55 17.79
C ASP A 27 11.69 -7.30 16.87
N PRO A 28 12.64 -6.36 16.99
CA PRO A 28 12.67 -5.15 16.16
C PRO A 28 12.67 -5.41 14.66
N TYR A 29 13.26 -6.50 14.18
CA TYR A 29 13.23 -6.85 12.75
C TYR A 29 11.84 -7.29 12.28
N SER A 30 11.11 -7.96 13.16
CA SER A 30 9.73 -8.35 12.91
C SER A 30 8.78 -7.14 12.79
N ASP A 31 8.93 -6.12 13.67
CA ASP A 31 8.16 -4.87 13.53
C ASP A 31 8.62 -4.03 12.32
N PHE A 32 9.92 -4.07 12.00
CA PHE A 32 10.44 -3.44 10.77
C PHE A 32 9.78 -4.04 9.52
N GLY A 33 9.65 -5.37 9.43
CA GLY A 33 8.94 -6.03 8.34
C GLY A 33 7.48 -5.56 8.20
N ARG A 34 6.76 -5.44 9.33
CA ARG A 34 5.40 -4.89 9.37
C ARG A 34 5.36 -3.44 8.85
N LEU A 35 6.30 -2.59 9.29
CA LEU A 35 6.41 -1.20 8.83
C LEU A 35 6.71 -1.10 7.33
N VAL A 36 7.57 -1.96 6.78
CA VAL A 36 7.84 -2.02 5.32
C VAL A 36 6.57 -2.37 4.56
N GLY A 37 5.81 -3.35 5.06
CA GLY A 37 4.51 -3.70 4.50
C GLY A 37 3.53 -2.52 4.56
N GLU A 38 3.45 -1.83 5.70
CA GLU A 38 2.57 -0.66 5.86
C GLU A 38 2.96 0.49 4.92
N MET A 39 4.25 0.79 4.78
CA MET A 39 4.78 1.80 3.85
C MET A 39 4.38 1.51 2.39
N TRP A 40 4.45 0.24 1.97
CA TRP A 40 3.99 -0.15 0.63
C TRP A 40 2.53 0.22 0.39
N ARG A 41 1.63 -0.08 1.34
CA ARG A 41 0.20 0.26 1.21
C ARG A 41 -0.05 1.77 1.35
N ALA A 42 0.80 2.51 2.07
CA ALA A 42 0.72 3.97 2.13
C ALA A 42 1.09 4.62 0.79
N VAL A 43 2.16 4.15 0.14
CA VAL A 43 2.59 4.63 -1.18
C VAL A 43 1.51 4.42 -2.24
N ARG A 44 0.75 3.33 -2.16
CA ARG A 44 -0.41 3.07 -3.03
C ARG A 44 -1.42 4.22 -3.06
N LEU A 45 -1.68 4.88 -1.92
CA LEU A 45 -2.59 6.02 -1.86
C LEU A 45 -2.08 7.20 -2.70
N VAL A 46 -0.79 7.52 -2.55
CA VAL A 46 -0.16 8.67 -3.20
C VAL A 46 -0.04 8.43 -4.69
N VAL A 47 0.37 7.23 -5.09
CA VAL A 47 0.58 6.89 -6.49
C VAL A 47 -0.74 6.80 -7.26
N ASP A 48 -1.78 6.17 -6.70
CA ASP A 48 -3.07 6.04 -7.38
C ASP A 48 -3.71 7.42 -7.60
N THR A 49 -3.72 8.27 -6.55
CA THR A 49 -4.22 9.65 -6.68
C THR A 49 -3.30 10.52 -7.56
N GLY A 50 -1.99 10.30 -7.50
CA GLY A 50 -1.00 10.93 -8.37
C GLY A 50 -1.30 10.70 -9.85
N ILE A 51 -1.51 9.44 -10.24
CA ILE A 51 -1.84 9.05 -11.63
C ILE A 51 -3.22 9.58 -12.02
N HIS A 52 -4.25 9.29 -11.22
CA HIS A 52 -5.64 9.45 -11.65
C HIS A 52 -6.26 10.82 -11.38
N ALA A 53 -5.71 11.59 -10.44
CA ALA A 53 -6.21 12.93 -10.10
C ALA A 53 -5.19 14.05 -10.38
N MET A 54 -3.89 13.77 -10.23
CA MET A 54 -2.83 14.78 -10.39
C MET A 54 -2.10 14.70 -11.73
N GLY A 55 -2.44 13.74 -12.59
CA GLY A 55 -1.87 13.59 -13.94
C GLY A 55 -0.40 13.15 -13.97
N TRP A 56 0.06 12.41 -12.96
CA TRP A 56 1.42 11.87 -12.95
C TRP A 56 1.64 10.89 -14.10
N THR A 57 2.84 10.94 -14.67
CA THR A 57 3.32 9.94 -15.63
C THR A 57 3.68 8.63 -14.92
N GLU A 58 3.74 7.52 -15.67
CA GLU A 58 4.23 6.22 -15.16
C GLU A 58 5.62 6.36 -14.51
N GLN A 59 6.51 7.14 -15.11
CA GLN A 59 7.85 7.35 -14.58
C GLN A 59 7.83 8.08 -13.22
N GLN A 60 7.04 9.14 -13.08
CA GLN A 60 6.89 9.86 -11.80
C GLN A 60 6.34 8.94 -10.69
N ALA A 61 5.38 8.08 -11.04
CA ALA A 61 4.84 7.08 -10.12
C ALA A 61 5.89 6.03 -9.72
N VAL A 62 6.67 5.52 -10.67
CA VAL A 62 7.78 4.57 -10.42
C VAL A 62 8.85 5.20 -9.53
N ASP A 63 9.27 6.43 -9.83
CA ASP A 63 10.30 7.15 -9.08
C ASP A 63 9.85 7.41 -7.64
N TYR A 64 8.60 7.84 -7.46
CA TYR A 64 8.04 8.03 -6.13
C TYR A 64 8.03 6.72 -5.34
N PHE A 65 7.60 5.62 -5.96
CA PHE A 65 7.54 4.33 -5.28
C PHE A 65 8.95 3.85 -4.88
N ALA A 66 9.92 3.90 -5.80
CA ALA A 66 11.28 3.44 -5.59
C ALA A 66 12.02 4.24 -4.50
N ASN A 67 11.71 5.53 -4.35
CA ASN A 67 12.28 6.38 -3.31
C ASN A 67 11.71 6.13 -1.91
N ASN A 68 10.54 5.48 -1.79
CA ASN A 68 9.84 5.31 -0.51
C ASN A 68 9.82 3.86 -0.01
N VAL A 69 10.08 2.87 -0.88
CA VAL A 69 10.03 1.46 -0.50
C VAL A 69 11.22 0.71 -1.09
N SER A 70 11.91 -0.07 -0.25
CA SER A 70 13.02 -0.93 -0.67
C SER A 70 12.48 -2.16 -1.42
N THR A 71 12.24 -2.03 -2.72
CA THR A 71 11.65 -3.07 -3.56
C THR A 71 12.32 -3.10 -4.93
N PRO A 72 12.51 -4.29 -5.53
CA PRO A 72 13.04 -4.39 -6.89
C PRO A 72 12.23 -3.58 -7.90
N LEU A 73 12.92 -2.77 -8.71
CA LEU A 73 12.31 -1.92 -9.74
C LEU A 73 11.32 -2.66 -10.67
N PRO A 74 11.58 -3.91 -11.13
CA PRO A 74 10.61 -4.63 -11.96
C PRO A 74 9.26 -4.86 -11.26
N SER A 75 9.27 -5.14 -9.95
CA SER A 75 8.04 -5.33 -9.17
C SER A 75 7.27 -4.03 -9.03
N ILE A 76 7.98 -2.91 -8.82
CA ILE A 76 7.39 -1.57 -8.77
C ILE A 76 6.69 -1.25 -10.09
N VAL A 77 7.39 -1.38 -11.22
CA VAL A 77 6.84 -1.08 -12.55
C VAL A 77 5.58 -1.92 -12.83
N SER A 78 5.61 -3.22 -12.47
CA SER A 78 4.44 -4.10 -12.62
C SER A 78 3.23 -3.59 -11.84
N GLU A 79 3.43 -3.14 -10.59
CA GLU A 79 2.36 -2.60 -9.76
C GLU A 79 1.85 -1.25 -10.26
N ILE A 80 2.73 -0.35 -10.71
CA ILE A 80 2.31 0.92 -11.30
C ILE A 80 1.36 0.68 -12.49
N ARG A 81 1.74 -0.23 -13.39
CA ARG A 81 0.91 -0.58 -14.54
C ARG A 81 -0.44 -1.17 -14.11
N ARG A 82 -0.46 -1.96 -13.03
CA ARG A 82 -1.70 -2.49 -12.44
C ARG A 82 -2.59 -1.34 -11.94
N TYR A 83 -2.03 -0.33 -11.27
CA TYR A 83 -2.79 0.82 -10.77
C TYR A 83 -3.34 1.68 -11.92
N THR A 84 -2.60 1.80 -13.02
CA THR A 84 -3.06 2.51 -14.22
C THR A 84 -4.33 1.91 -14.82
N VAL A 85 -4.49 0.58 -14.78
CA VAL A 85 -5.67 -0.11 -15.35
C VAL A 85 -6.80 -0.36 -14.36
N LEU A 86 -6.59 -0.14 -13.05
CA LEU A 86 -7.57 -0.36 -11.98
C LEU A 86 -7.64 0.85 -11.02
N PRO A 87 -8.20 1.99 -11.45
CA PRO A 87 -8.24 3.21 -10.63
C PRO A 87 -9.00 3.01 -9.32
N GLY A 88 -8.43 3.47 -8.20
CA GLY A 88 -9.04 3.46 -6.87
C GLY A 88 -9.00 2.10 -6.14
N GLN A 89 -8.52 1.02 -6.78
CA GLN A 89 -8.33 -0.25 -6.08
C GLN A 89 -7.22 -0.14 -5.04
N ALA A 90 -6.13 0.55 -5.38
CA ALA A 90 -4.95 0.67 -4.54
C ALA A 90 -5.20 1.54 -3.29
N THR A 91 -6.19 2.44 -3.31
CA THR A 91 -6.54 3.29 -2.16
C THR A 91 -7.38 2.57 -1.10
N SER A 92 -8.02 1.46 -1.47
CA SER A 92 -8.97 0.74 -0.60
C SER A 92 -8.33 0.22 0.70
N TYR A 93 -7.07 -0.20 0.64
CA TYR A 93 -6.30 -0.77 1.75
C TYR A 93 -6.23 0.19 2.95
N LYS A 94 -5.59 1.35 2.77
CA LYS A 94 -5.29 2.25 3.89
C LYS A 94 -6.49 3.11 4.29
N ILE A 95 -7.37 3.47 3.35
CA ILE A 95 -8.65 4.13 3.69
C ILE A 95 -9.52 3.21 4.54
N GLY A 96 -9.57 1.91 4.23
CA GLY A 96 -10.29 0.93 5.03
C GLY A 96 -9.74 0.79 6.45
N MET A 97 -8.42 0.81 6.61
CA MET A 97 -7.78 0.76 7.94
C MET A 97 -8.04 2.03 8.79
N LEU A 98 -8.15 3.20 8.16
CA LEU A 98 -8.32 4.49 8.85
C LEU A 98 -9.77 4.79 9.27
N LYS A 99 -10.71 3.91 8.93
CA LYS A 99 -12.14 4.05 9.21
C LYS A 99 -12.58 3.11 10.31
#